data_AF-A0A5J6RL06-F1
#
_entry.id   AF-A0A5J6RL06-F1
#
_cell.length_a   1.000
_cell.length_b   1.000
_cell.length_c   1.000
_cell.angle_alpha   90.00
_cell.angle_beta   90.00
_cell.angle_gamma   90.00
#
_symmetry.space_group_name_H-M   'P 1'
#
loop_
_entity.id
_entity.type
_entity.pdbx_description
1 polymer ?
#
loop_
_entity_poly.entity_id
_entity_poly.type
_entity_poly.pdbx_seq_one_letter_code
_entity_poly.pdbx_strand_id
1 'polypeptide(L)'
;MDNLKKIAISIGDLNGIGVEIALKCHDEISKICQPIYCINSKMLSQASKLLKLDIPEGFKLFETKGEFEIKPGSVSKKSGKYSYNSFLDAINLANKKKVDAICTLPINKEAWNKADIRYKGHTEVLRDYFGKHAIMMLGCEKMFVALFTEHIALKKVAKKINDNDLTNFLIDFYKNVKSENIGVLGLNPHASDNGVLGDEEIEIFKAIKKANKYFGKNIFKGPLVPDTAFSPLSRKNFNYFVAMYHDQGLAPLKALYFDESINVSLNLPIIRTSVDHGTAFNIAYKNENINTQSYLNAIKEAINLSNK
;
A
#
# COMPACT_ATOMS: atom_id res chain seq x y z
N MET A 1 -21.92 -19.43 -6.29
CA MET A 1 -21.16 -18.17 -6.35
C MET A 1 -20.93 -17.73 -4.91
N ASP A 2 -20.03 -18.44 -4.24
CA ASP A 2 -19.81 -18.28 -2.81
C ASP A 2 -19.14 -16.95 -2.51
N ASN A 3 -19.80 -16.19 -1.63
CA ASN A 3 -19.41 -14.96 -0.91
C ASN A 3 -18.11 -14.25 -1.34
N LEU A 4 -18.08 -13.70 -2.57
CA LEU A 4 -16.99 -12.82 -3.03
C LEU A 4 -16.76 -11.68 -2.03
N LYS A 5 -15.48 -11.40 -1.73
CA LYS A 5 -15.08 -10.33 -0.80
C LYS A 5 -15.57 -8.97 -1.29
N LYS A 6 -16.12 -8.16 -0.39
CA LYS A 6 -16.52 -6.78 -0.67
C LYS A 6 -15.33 -5.86 -0.47
N ILE A 7 -14.99 -5.08 -1.49
CA ILE A 7 -13.84 -4.17 -1.44
C ILE A 7 -14.32 -2.76 -1.76
N ALA A 8 -14.15 -1.84 -0.81
CA ALA A 8 -14.42 -0.42 -1.07
C ALA A 8 -13.23 0.22 -1.78
N ILE A 9 -13.49 0.89 -2.89
CA ILE A 9 -12.48 1.55 -3.73
C ILE A 9 -12.66 3.05 -3.61
N SER A 10 -11.71 3.73 -2.97
CA SER A 10 -11.68 5.21 -3.00
C SER A 10 -11.09 5.65 -4.34
N ILE A 11 -11.80 6.52 -5.07
CA ILE A 11 -11.47 6.83 -6.47
C ILE A 11 -10.25 7.74 -6.65
N GLY A 12 -9.73 8.29 -5.55
CA GLY A 12 -8.59 9.20 -5.59
C GLY A 12 -8.95 10.56 -6.17
N ASP A 13 -7.96 11.26 -6.72
CA ASP A 13 -8.19 12.55 -7.39
C ASP A 13 -8.77 12.33 -8.79
N LEU A 14 -10.00 12.78 -9.02
CA LEU A 14 -10.69 12.64 -10.30
C LEU A 14 -10.03 13.43 -11.44
N ASN A 15 -9.13 14.38 -11.17
CA ASN A 15 -8.34 15.02 -12.23
C ASN A 15 -7.16 14.13 -12.69
N GLY A 16 -6.92 13.00 -12.02
CA GLY A 16 -5.92 12.00 -12.40
C GLY A 16 -6.52 10.76 -13.09
N ILE A 17 -5.70 9.72 -13.23
CA ILE A 17 -6.04 8.48 -13.94
C ILE A 17 -6.89 7.48 -13.13
N GLY A 18 -7.16 7.73 -11.85
CA GLY A 18 -7.77 6.75 -10.96
C GLY A 18 -9.13 6.23 -11.45
N VAL A 19 -10.03 7.14 -11.81
CA VAL A 19 -11.36 6.76 -12.32
C VAL A 19 -11.31 6.04 -13.66
N GLU A 20 -10.34 6.36 -14.52
CA GLU A 20 -10.13 5.66 -15.79
C GLU A 20 -9.69 4.21 -15.56
N ILE A 21 -8.75 3.99 -14.63
CA ILE A 21 -8.33 2.65 -14.20
C ILE A 21 -9.53 1.88 -13.63
N ALA A 22 -10.32 2.50 -12.75
CA ALA A 22 -11.47 1.87 -12.14
C ALA A 22 -12.52 1.40 -13.16
N LEU A 23 -12.81 2.24 -14.15
CA LEU A 23 -13.73 1.93 -15.26
C LEU A 23 -13.17 0.80 -16.14
N LYS A 24 -11.92 0.92 -16.61
CA LYS A 24 -11.29 -0.06 -17.51
C LYS A 24 -11.13 -1.44 -16.88
N CYS A 25 -10.91 -1.53 -15.57
CA CYS A 25 -10.67 -2.79 -14.87
C CYS A 25 -11.92 -3.43 -14.25
N HIS A 26 -13.10 -2.79 -14.35
CA HIS A 26 -14.29 -3.27 -13.63
C HIS A 26 -14.63 -4.72 -13.98
N ASP A 27 -14.67 -5.06 -15.27
CA ASP A 27 -15.09 -6.38 -15.74
C ASP A 27 -14.16 -7.52 -15.28
N GLU A 28 -12.89 -7.22 -15.03
CA GLU A 28 -11.95 -8.19 -14.46
C GLU A 28 -12.10 -8.26 -12.93
N ILE A 29 -12.26 -7.11 -12.27
CA ILE A 29 -12.35 -7.01 -10.81
C ILE A 29 -13.65 -7.62 -10.29
N SER A 30 -14.77 -7.39 -10.96
CA SER A 30 -16.08 -7.92 -10.58
C SER A 30 -16.16 -9.45 -10.63
N LYS A 31 -15.25 -10.10 -11.38
CA LYS A 31 -15.11 -11.57 -11.41
C LYS A 31 -14.45 -12.13 -10.15
N ILE A 32 -13.64 -11.33 -9.44
CA ILE A 32 -12.84 -11.80 -8.29
C ILE A 32 -13.25 -11.16 -6.95
N CYS A 33 -14.01 -10.07 -6.96
CA CYS A 33 -14.56 -9.45 -5.75
C CYS A 33 -15.87 -8.69 -6.03
N GLN A 34 -16.48 -8.14 -4.98
CA GLN A 34 -17.60 -7.19 -5.07
C GLN A 34 -17.07 -5.77 -4.85
N PRO A 35 -16.65 -5.05 -5.91
CA PRO A 35 -16.15 -3.69 -5.77
C PRO A 35 -17.28 -2.71 -5.42
N ILE A 36 -17.00 -1.78 -4.51
CA ILE A 36 -17.88 -0.65 -4.17
C ILE A 36 -17.09 0.64 -4.35
N TYR A 37 -17.40 1.40 -5.40
CA TYR A 37 -16.66 2.61 -5.76
C TYR A 37 -17.20 3.81 -4.99
N CYS A 38 -16.35 4.45 -4.18
CA CYS A 38 -16.70 5.66 -3.43
C CYS A 38 -16.66 6.87 -4.36
N ILE A 39 -17.71 7.02 -5.16
CA ILE A 39 -17.94 8.10 -6.12
C ILE A 39 -19.44 8.26 -6.30
N ASN A 40 -19.94 9.50 -6.39
CA ASN A 40 -21.33 9.75 -6.73
C ASN A 40 -21.61 9.64 -8.24
N SER A 41 -22.88 9.40 -8.57
CA SER A 41 -23.35 9.25 -9.95
C SER A 41 -22.97 10.41 -10.87
N LYS A 42 -23.11 11.66 -10.42
CA LYS A 42 -22.82 12.86 -11.23
C LYS A 42 -21.35 12.96 -11.61
N MET A 43 -20.46 12.75 -10.65
CA MET A 43 -19.01 12.78 -10.89
C MET A 43 -18.57 11.61 -11.78
N LEU A 44 -19.16 10.42 -11.60
CA LEU A 44 -18.92 9.27 -12.47
C LEU A 44 -19.36 9.55 -13.92
N SER A 45 -20.58 10.07 -14.12
CA SER A 45 -21.08 10.42 -15.45
C SER A 45 -20.21 11.48 -16.13
N GLN A 46 -19.69 12.44 -15.38
CA GLN A 46 -18.77 13.45 -15.92
C GLN A 46 -17.45 12.83 -16.36
N ALA A 47 -16.84 11.97 -15.52
CA ALA A 47 -15.60 11.28 -15.84
C ALA A 47 -15.76 10.37 -17.07
N SER A 48 -16.81 9.55 -17.12
CA SER A 48 -17.15 8.67 -18.23
C SER A 48 -17.29 9.44 -19.56
N LYS A 49 -18.01 10.58 -19.55
CA LYS A 49 -18.15 11.44 -20.74
C LYS A 49 -16.82 12.02 -21.22
N LEU A 50 -15.99 12.51 -20.31
CA LEU A 50 -14.67 13.05 -20.65
C LEU A 50 -13.74 11.98 -21.22
N LEU A 51 -13.79 10.76 -20.66
CA LEU A 51 -13.00 9.62 -21.11
C LEU A 51 -13.54 8.97 -22.39
N LYS A 52 -14.80 9.21 -22.74
CA LYS A 52 -15.53 8.47 -23.79
C LYS A 52 -15.54 6.96 -23.50
N LEU A 53 -15.76 6.61 -22.24
CA LEU A 53 -15.90 5.22 -21.79
C LEU A 53 -17.30 5.01 -21.24
N ASP A 54 -17.94 3.92 -21.62
CA ASP A 54 -19.20 3.50 -21.01
C ASP A 54 -18.97 3.09 -19.56
N ILE A 55 -19.99 3.31 -18.72
CA ILE A 55 -19.99 2.82 -17.35
C ILE A 55 -20.35 1.33 -17.40
N PRO A 56 -19.47 0.42 -16.95
CA PRO A 56 -19.73 -1.01 -17.00
C PRO A 56 -20.96 -1.43 -16.19
N GLU A 57 -21.61 -2.51 -16.61
CA GLU A 57 -22.72 -3.09 -15.84
C GLU A 57 -22.23 -3.56 -14.46
N GLY A 58 -23.02 -3.33 -13.42
CA GLY A 58 -22.66 -3.75 -12.06
C GLY A 58 -21.66 -2.84 -11.35
N PHE A 59 -21.32 -1.67 -11.91
CA PHE A 59 -20.45 -0.66 -11.29
C PHE A 59 -21.10 -0.02 -10.05
N LYS A 60 -21.00 -0.70 -8.91
CA LYS A 60 -21.70 -0.35 -7.66
C LYS A 60 -21.09 0.88 -6.98
N LEU A 61 -21.93 1.88 -6.70
CA LEU A 61 -21.52 3.14 -6.11
C LEU A 61 -21.72 3.19 -4.59
N PHE A 62 -20.88 3.99 -3.94
CA PHE A 62 -21.16 4.63 -2.66
C PHE A 62 -21.12 6.14 -2.87
N GLU A 63 -22.25 6.80 -2.59
CA GLU A 63 -22.48 8.22 -2.94
C GLU A 63 -21.61 9.18 -2.10
N THR A 64 -20.41 9.45 -2.60
CA THR A 64 -19.48 10.40 -1.97
C THR A 64 -19.95 11.84 -2.13
N LYS A 65 -19.92 12.60 -1.03
CA LYS A 65 -20.36 14.00 -1.00
C LYS A 65 -19.39 14.92 -1.75
N GLY A 66 -19.94 15.70 -2.69
CA GLY A 66 -19.27 16.82 -3.35
C GLY A 66 -19.42 16.75 -4.87
N GLU A 67 -19.43 17.92 -5.52
CA GLU A 67 -19.54 18.04 -6.96
C GLU A 67 -18.61 19.16 -7.44
N PHE A 68 -17.96 18.94 -8.58
CA PHE A 68 -17.10 19.93 -9.22
C PHE A 68 -16.89 19.61 -10.70
N GLU A 69 -16.35 20.58 -11.44
CA GLU A 69 -15.92 20.38 -12.81
C GLU A 69 -14.55 19.68 -12.83
N ILE A 70 -14.48 18.50 -13.42
CA ILE A 70 -13.24 17.75 -13.62
C ILE A 70 -12.37 18.51 -14.62
N LYS A 71 -11.15 18.83 -14.21
CA LYS A 71 -10.14 19.51 -15.02
C LYS A 71 -8.93 18.58 -15.13
N PRO A 72 -8.87 17.72 -16.16
CA PRO A 72 -7.81 16.75 -16.32
C PRO A 72 -6.42 17.34 -16.10
N GLY A 73 -5.60 16.63 -15.33
CA GLY A 73 -4.22 17.01 -15.04
C GLY A 73 -4.03 18.27 -14.18
N SER A 74 -5.09 18.89 -13.70
CA SER A 74 -5.02 20.16 -12.96
C SER A 74 -5.20 19.96 -11.45
N VAL A 75 -4.33 20.57 -10.65
CA VAL A 75 -4.47 20.57 -9.19
C VAL A 75 -5.64 21.48 -8.80
N SER A 76 -6.63 20.96 -8.05
CA SER A 76 -7.80 21.71 -7.61
C SER A 76 -8.13 21.48 -6.14
N LYS A 77 -8.52 22.56 -5.44
CA LYS A 77 -9.07 22.50 -4.07
C LYS A 77 -10.29 21.56 -4.00
N LYS A 78 -11.17 21.62 -5.00
CA LYS A 78 -12.39 20.80 -5.01
C LYS A 78 -12.09 19.32 -5.28
N SER A 79 -11.15 19.01 -6.17
CA SER A 79 -10.75 17.62 -6.44
C SER A 79 -10.02 17.01 -5.24
N GLY A 80 -9.14 17.79 -4.59
CA GLY A 80 -8.49 17.42 -3.34
C GLY A 80 -9.49 17.08 -2.25
N LYS A 81 -10.47 17.97 -2.00
CA LYS A 81 -11.52 17.72 -1.01
C LYS A 81 -12.37 16.48 -1.33
N TYR A 82 -12.73 16.30 -2.59
CA TYR A 82 -13.52 15.15 -3.02
C TYR A 82 -12.77 13.83 -2.84
N SER A 83 -11.50 13.77 -3.26
CA SER A 83 -10.67 12.57 -3.11
C SER A 83 -10.49 12.16 -1.64
N TYR A 84 -10.38 13.14 -0.74
CA TYR A 84 -10.34 12.89 0.69
C TYR A 84 -11.67 12.37 1.24
N ASN A 85 -12.81 12.94 0.81
CA ASN A 85 -14.12 12.43 1.19
C ASN A 85 -14.33 10.98 0.70
N SER A 86 -13.97 10.70 -0.56
CA SER A 86 -14.01 9.34 -1.14
C SER A 86 -13.20 8.34 -0.32
N PHE A 87 -12.02 8.77 0.17
CA PHE A 87 -11.20 7.96 1.05
C PHE A 87 -11.81 7.75 2.44
N LEU A 88 -12.36 8.80 3.06
CA LEU A 88 -13.06 8.69 4.34
C LEU A 88 -14.28 7.77 4.24
N ASP A 89 -15.03 7.81 3.14
CA ASP A 89 -16.15 6.92 2.89
C ASP A 89 -15.71 5.45 2.87
N ALA A 90 -14.62 5.13 2.17
CA ALA A 90 -14.04 3.79 2.15
C ALA A 90 -13.59 3.33 3.56
N ILE A 91 -12.90 4.20 4.31
CA ILE A 91 -12.52 3.93 5.71
C ILE A 91 -13.77 3.65 6.56
N ASN A 92 -14.80 4.49 6.45
CA ASN A 92 -16.02 4.36 7.24
C ASN A 92 -16.78 3.06 6.92
N LEU A 93 -16.80 2.63 5.66
CA LEU A 93 -17.37 1.34 5.25
C LEU A 93 -16.61 0.17 5.91
N ALA A 94 -15.28 0.19 5.87
CA ALA A 94 -14.46 -0.86 6.47
C ALA A 94 -14.56 -0.87 8.00
N ASN A 95 -14.53 0.29 8.64
CA ASN A 95 -14.66 0.44 10.09
C ASN A 95 -16.02 -0.09 10.59
N LYS A 96 -17.09 0.09 9.80
CA LYS A 96 -18.44 -0.45 10.08
C LYS A 96 -18.61 -1.91 9.64
N LYS A 97 -17.54 -2.59 9.23
CA LYS A 97 -17.54 -3.98 8.72
C LYS A 97 -18.54 -4.21 7.58
N LYS A 98 -18.76 -3.19 6.73
CA LYS A 98 -19.62 -3.28 5.54
C LYS A 98 -18.87 -3.81 4.31
N VAL A 99 -17.55 -3.77 4.37
CA VAL A 99 -16.61 -4.32 3.39
C VAL A 99 -15.50 -5.06 4.11
N ASP A 100 -14.86 -6.00 3.42
CA ASP A 100 -13.75 -6.81 3.94
C ASP A 100 -12.41 -6.05 3.89
N ALA A 101 -12.22 -5.19 2.89
CA ALA A 101 -11.01 -4.39 2.70
C ALA A 101 -11.28 -3.09 1.95
N ILE A 102 -10.27 -2.21 1.93
CA ILE A 102 -10.25 -1.00 1.09
C ILE A 102 -9.07 -1.04 0.11
N CYS A 103 -9.29 -0.56 -1.11
CA CYS A 103 -8.25 -0.30 -2.09
C CYS A 103 -8.28 1.18 -2.47
N THR A 104 -7.15 1.87 -2.35
CA THR A 104 -7.09 3.31 -2.63
C THR A 104 -6.43 3.61 -3.96
N LEU A 105 -7.11 4.34 -4.83
CA LEU A 105 -6.52 4.94 -6.02
C LEU A 105 -5.76 6.24 -5.66
N PRO A 106 -4.86 6.73 -6.53
CA PRO A 106 -3.91 7.79 -6.18
C PRO A 106 -4.58 9.12 -5.85
N ILE A 107 -3.99 9.85 -4.90
CA ILE A 107 -4.36 11.24 -4.57
C ILE A 107 -3.24 12.19 -4.96
N ASN A 108 -3.59 13.47 -5.17
CA ASN A 108 -2.62 14.53 -5.34
C ASN A 108 -2.42 15.28 -4.01
N LYS A 109 -1.20 15.25 -3.47
CA LYS A 109 -0.87 15.87 -2.18
C LYS A 109 -1.01 17.40 -2.20
N GLU A 110 -0.71 18.04 -3.32
CA GLU A 110 -0.89 19.48 -3.49
C GLU A 110 -2.37 19.86 -3.51
N ALA A 111 -3.22 19.02 -4.12
CA ALA A 111 -4.66 19.21 -4.11
C ALA A 111 -5.24 19.10 -2.70
N TRP A 112 -4.76 18.14 -1.89
CA TRP A 112 -5.11 18.04 -0.47
C TRP A 112 -4.69 19.29 0.30
N ASN A 113 -3.46 19.76 0.11
CA ASN A 113 -2.97 20.98 0.75
C ASN A 113 -3.83 22.20 0.37
N LYS A 114 -4.17 22.38 -0.91
CA LYS A 114 -5.09 23.45 -1.38
C LYS A 114 -6.51 23.32 -0.81
N ALA A 115 -6.89 22.12 -0.37
CA ALA A 115 -8.16 21.84 0.30
C ALA A 115 -8.12 22.00 1.82
N ASP A 116 -7.05 22.59 2.35
CA ASP A 116 -6.81 22.79 3.79
C ASP A 116 -6.81 21.45 4.56
N ILE A 117 -6.41 20.37 3.88
CA ILE A 117 -6.26 19.04 4.48
C ILE A 117 -4.84 18.92 5.00
N ARG A 118 -4.70 18.74 6.33
CA ARG A 118 -3.41 18.72 7.03
C ARG A 118 -2.52 17.53 6.70
N TYR A 119 -3.07 16.46 6.14
CA TYR A 119 -2.36 15.20 5.90
C TYR A 119 -1.63 15.22 4.56
N LYS A 120 -0.48 14.55 4.50
CA LYS A 120 0.35 14.41 3.29
C LYS A 120 0.11 13.09 2.55
N GLY A 121 -0.87 12.29 2.96
CA GLY A 121 -1.29 11.09 2.26
C GLY A 121 -2.13 10.13 3.09
N HIS A 122 -2.51 9.02 2.48
CA HIS A 122 -3.40 8.00 3.07
C HIS A 122 -2.90 7.46 4.42
N THR A 123 -1.60 7.15 4.53
CA THR A 123 -1.03 6.54 5.76
C THR A 123 -1.16 7.45 6.97
N GLU A 124 -0.97 8.77 6.81
CA GLU A 124 -1.11 9.72 7.92
C GLU A 124 -2.57 9.83 8.40
N VAL A 125 -3.52 9.86 7.46
CA VAL A 125 -4.95 9.84 7.78
C VAL A 125 -5.31 8.56 8.54
N LEU A 126 -4.84 7.40 8.10
CA LEU A 126 -5.15 6.10 8.74
C LEU A 126 -4.57 6.03 10.16
N ARG A 127 -3.33 6.51 10.35
CA ARG A 127 -2.68 6.56 11.66
C ARG A 127 -3.48 7.39 12.65
N ASP A 128 -3.90 8.59 12.22
CA ASP A 128 -4.67 9.51 13.05
C ASP A 128 -6.09 9.00 13.31
N TYR A 129 -6.77 8.47 12.28
CA TYR A 129 -8.14 7.93 12.40
C TYR A 129 -8.21 6.74 13.36
N PHE A 130 -7.24 5.82 13.31
CA PHE A 130 -7.25 4.60 14.13
C PHE A 130 -6.40 4.68 15.40
N GLY A 131 -5.62 5.75 15.60
CA GLY A 131 -4.68 5.86 16.72
C GLY A 131 -3.65 4.73 16.75
N LYS A 132 -3.25 4.22 15.57
CA LYS A 132 -2.34 3.06 15.43
C LYS A 132 -1.20 3.34 14.47
N HIS A 133 -0.05 2.75 14.75
CA HIS A 133 1.09 2.77 13.85
C HIS A 133 0.92 1.73 12.74
N ALA A 134 0.58 2.21 11.54
CA ALA A 134 0.59 1.38 10.34
C ALA A 134 2.01 0.95 9.97
N ILE A 135 2.18 -0.33 9.64
CA ILE A 135 3.39 -0.89 9.02
C ILE A 135 3.25 -0.76 7.50
N MET A 136 4.20 -0.08 6.86
CA MET A 136 4.24 0.05 5.41
C MET A 136 4.96 -1.13 4.78
N MET A 137 4.28 -1.81 3.85
CA MET A 137 4.83 -2.89 3.04
C MET A 137 4.60 -2.59 1.57
N LEU A 138 5.62 -2.75 0.73
CA LEU A 138 5.53 -2.57 -0.71
C LEU A 138 5.93 -3.83 -1.46
N GLY A 139 5.36 -4.05 -2.63
CA GLY A 139 5.84 -5.05 -3.57
C GLY A 139 4.72 -5.81 -4.25
N CYS A 140 4.98 -7.06 -4.62
CA CYS A 140 4.02 -7.92 -5.29
C CYS A 140 4.16 -9.36 -4.77
N GLU A 141 3.33 -10.28 -5.27
CA GLU A 141 3.34 -11.69 -4.85
C GLU A 141 4.74 -12.33 -4.87
N LYS A 142 5.60 -11.92 -5.80
CA LYS A 142 6.97 -12.41 -5.95
C LYS A 142 7.94 -11.86 -4.90
N MET A 143 7.66 -10.69 -4.35
CA MET A 143 8.55 -9.98 -3.42
C MET A 143 7.80 -8.84 -2.74
N PHE A 144 7.60 -8.96 -1.43
CA PHE A 144 7.13 -7.90 -0.54
C PHE A 144 8.25 -7.46 0.41
N VAL A 145 8.31 -6.16 0.67
CA VAL A 145 9.28 -5.53 1.57
C VAL A 145 8.52 -4.67 2.57
N ALA A 146 8.58 -5.05 3.85
CA ALA A 146 8.13 -4.24 4.97
C ALA A 146 9.26 -3.33 5.45
N LEU A 147 8.93 -2.07 5.72
CA LEU A 147 9.90 -1.05 6.13
C LEU A 147 9.83 -0.84 7.64
N PHE A 148 10.93 -1.15 8.36
CA PHE A 148 11.03 -0.83 9.79
C PHE A 148 11.08 0.68 10.01
N THR A 149 11.81 1.41 9.16
CA THR A 149 11.78 2.87 9.10
C THR A 149 11.36 3.36 7.72
N GLU A 150 10.55 4.41 7.69
CA GLU A 150 9.95 4.97 6.47
C GLU A 150 10.66 6.29 6.07
N HIS A 151 9.90 7.38 5.93
CA HIS A 151 10.38 8.70 5.49
C HIS A 151 11.14 9.44 6.61
N ILE A 152 12.32 8.94 6.99
CA ILE A 152 13.25 9.62 7.89
C ILE A 152 14.59 9.88 7.20
N ALA A 153 15.33 10.89 7.66
CA ALA A 153 16.68 11.14 7.16
C ALA A 153 17.59 9.94 7.48
N LEU A 154 18.38 9.48 6.50
CA LEU A 154 19.22 8.28 6.63
C LEU A 154 20.11 8.29 7.89
N LYS A 155 20.69 9.44 8.23
CA LYS A 155 21.50 9.62 9.46
C LYS A 155 20.78 9.31 10.79
N LYS A 156 19.45 9.18 10.77
CA LYS A 156 18.62 8.84 11.94
C LYS A 156 18.27 7.34 12.01
N VAL A 157 18.52 6.57 10.95
CA VAL A 157 18.11 5.15 10.85
C VAL A 157 18.81 4.30 11.90
N ALA A 158 20.14 4.35 11.99
CA ALA A 158 20.92 3.55 12.94
C ALA A 158 20.41 3.71 14.39
N LYS A 159 20.16 4.96 14.81
CA LYS A 159 19.64 5.26 16.16
C LYS A 159 18.22 4.74 16.43
N LYS A 160 17.48 4.33 15.40
CA LYS A 160 16.15 3.74 15.54
C LYS A 160 16.18 2.22 15.67
N ILE A 161 17.27 1.58 15.24
CA ILE A 161 17.41 0.13 15.38
C ILE A 161 17.64 -0.19 16.85
N ASN A 162 16.63 -0.80 17.47
CA ASN A 162 16.74 -1.33 18.83
C ASN A 162 15.90 -2.60 18.96
N ASP A 163 16.34 -3.49 19.84
CA ASP A 163 15.76 -4.81 20.05
C ASP A 163 14.25 -4.78 20.32
N ASN A 164 13.78 -3.91 21.23
CA ASN A 164 12.38 -3.90 21.65
C ASN A 164 11.42 -3.45 20.53
N ASP A 165 11.72 -2.32 19.88
CA ASP A 165 10.87 -1.78 18.82
C ASP A 165 10.85 -2.73 17.61
N LEU A 166 12.00 -3.29 17.24
CA LEU A 166 12.07 -4.23 16.12
C LEU A 166 11.38 -5.56 16.46
N THR A 167 11.50 -6.06 17.70
CA THR A 167 10.74 -7.26 18.13
C THR A 167 9.24 -7.05 17.97
N ASN A 168 8.72 -5.92 18.45
CA ASN A 168 7.30 -5.60 18.34
C ASN A 168 6.88 -5.44 16.88
N PHE A 169 7.69 -4.78 16.05
CA PHE A 169 7.46 -4.67 14.61
C PHE A 169 7.35 -6.04 13.94
N LEU A 170 8.29 -6.96 14.21
CA LEU A 170 8.29 -8.30 13.63
C LEU A 170 7.04 -9.09 14.07
N ILE A 171 6.69 -9.02 15.35
CA ILE A 171 5.49 -9.68 15.89
C ILE A 171 4.23 -9.17 15.19
N ASP A 172 4.07 -7.84 15.10
CA ASP A 172 2.91 -7.24 14.44
C ASP A 172 2.91 -7.55 12.94
N PHE A 173 4.06 -7.54 12.29
CA PHE A 173 4.19 -7.91 10.88
C PHE A 173 3.70 -9.34 10.63
N TYR A 174 4.20 -10.34 11.37
CA TYR A 174 3.76 -11.74 11.20
C TYR A 174 2.28 -11.95 11.50
N LYS A 175 1.71 -11.27 12.51
CA LYS A 175 0.26 -11.36 12.79
C LYS A 175 -0.60 -10.96 11.59
N ASN A 176 -0.10 -10.07 10.74
CA ASN A 176 -0.80 -9.62 9.54
C ASN A 176 -0.52 -10.52 8.31
N VAL A 177 0.74 -10.88 8.07
CA VAL A 177 1.11 -11.62 6.83
C VAL A 177 1.05 -13.14 6.96
N LYS A 178 1.26 -13.66 8.18
CA LYS A 178 1.28 -15.09 8.55
C LYS A 178 2.17 -15.96 7.65
N SER A 179 3.27 -15.40 7.14
CA SER A 179 4.29 -16.13 6.38
C SER A 179 5.30 -16.77 7.31
N GLU A 180 5.62 -18.05 7.08
CA GLU A 180 6.57 -18.82 7.91
C GLU A 180 8.04 -18.63 7.50
N ASN A 181 8.31 -17.95 6.38
CA ASN A 181 9.65 -17.65 5.90
C ASN A 181 9.77 -16.15 5.57
N ILE A 182 10.36 -15.39 6.50
CA ILE A 182 10.56 -13.94 6.38
C ILE A 182 12.04 -13.62 6.49
N GLY A 183 12.61 -12.96 5.48
CA GLY A 183 14.00 -12.50 5.49
C GLY A 183 14.13 -11.14 6.15
N VAL A 184 14.92 -11.00 7.21
CA VAL A 184 15.18 -9.73 7.90
C VAL A 184 16.58 -9.27 7.54
N LEU A 185 16.71 -8.09 6.94
CA LEU A 185 18.01 -7.57 6.50
C LEU A 185 18.83 -7.03 7.67
N GLY A 186 20.16 -7.08 7.56
CA GLY A 186 21.07 -6.26 8.35
C GLY A 186 20.92 -4.77 8.02
N LEU A 187 21.48 -3.90 8.86
CA LEU A 187 21.56 -2.46 8.58
C LEU A 187 22.83 -2.15 7.78
N ASN A 188 23.96 -2.69 8.24
CA ASN A 188 25.28 -2.37 7.76
C ASN A 188 25.64 -3.19 6.51
N PRO A 189 26.61 -2.72 5.71
CA PRO A 189 27.22 -3.54 4.67
C PRO A 189 27.70 -4.87 5.27
N HIS A 190 27.52 -5.95 4.51
CA HIS A 190 27.87 -7.31 4.94
C HIS A 190 27.22 -7.79 6.26
N ALA A 191 26.13 -7.14 6.70
CA ALA A 191 25.53 -7.39 8.01
C ALA A 191 26.56 -7.30 9.15
N SER A 192 27.30 -6.19 9.16
CA SER A 192 28.40 -5.87 10.08
C SER A 192 29.65 -6.74 10.01
N ASP A 193 29.69 -7.79 9.20
CA ASP A 193 30.81 -8.73 9.13
C ASP A 193 31.34 -9.13 10.53
N ASN A 194 30.42 -9.62 11.38
CA ASN A 194 30.69 -9.98 12.78
C ASN A 194 31.18 -8.83 13.69
N GLY A 195 30.81 -7.59 13.38
CA GLY A 195 31.12 -6.41 14.20
C GLY A 195 32.27 -5.56 13.68
N VAL A 196 32.88 -5.94 12.54
CA VAL A 196 33.90 -5.14 11.86
C VAL A 196 33.32 -3.84 11.30
N LEU A 197 32.05 -3.88 10.85
CA LEU A 197 31.35 -2.78 10.19
C LEU A 197 30.12 -2.36 11.00
N GLY A 198 30.32 -1.81 12.19
CA GLY A 198 29.23 -1.41 13.09
C GLY A 198 28.69 -2.57 13.93
N ASP A 199 27.72 -2.30 14.80
CA ASP A 199 27.22 -3.25 15.80
C ASP A 199 25.68 -3.31 15.91
N GLU A 200 24.95 -2.57 15.07
CA GLU A 200 23.49 -2.54 15.07
C GLU A 200 22.85 -3.92 14.84
N GLU A 201 23.53 -4.82 14.12
CA GLU A 201 23.14 -6.19 13.87
C GLU A 201 22.94 -7.02 15.15
N ILE A 202 23.61 -6.64 16.25
CA ILE A 202 23.40 -7.26 17.56
C ILE A 202 21.94 -7.10 17.99
N GLU A 203 21.38 -5.90 17.83
CA GLU A 203 19.99 -5.59 18.16
C GLU A 203 19.01 -6.27 17.21
N ILE A 204 19.35 -6.33 15.91
CA ILE A 204 18.54 -7.03 14.90
C ILE A 204 18.45 -8.52 15.21
N PHE A 205 19.58 -9.15 15.53
CA PHE A 205 19.63 -10.57 15.87
C PHE A 205 18.86 -10.90 17.16
N LYS A 206 18.98 -10.05 18.19
CA LYS A 206 18.17 -10.17 19.42
C LYS A 206 16.68 -10.12 19.09
N ALA A 207 16.26 -9.14 18.27
CA ALA A 207 14.86 -8.98 17.90
C ALA A 207 14.30 -10.20 17.15
N ILE A 208 15.05 -10.72 16.17
CA ILE A 208 14.71 -11.95 15.44
C ILE A 208 14.52 -13.13 16.39
N LYS A 209 15.48 -13.33 17.31
CA LYS A 209 15.41 -14.43 18.30
C LYS A 209 14.20 -14.30 19.22
N LYS A 210 13.92 -13.09 19.73
CA LYS A 210 12.76 -12.85 20.59
C LYS A 210 11.44 -13.06 19.87
N ALA A 211 11.30 -12.54 18.64
CA ALA A 211 10.09 -12.73 17.84
C ALA A 211 9.84 -14.20 17.50
N ASN A 212 10.88 -14.94 17.11
CA ASN A 212 10.78 -16.39 16.87
C ASN A 212 10.39 -17.16 18.15
N LYS A 213 11.01 -16.81 19.29
CA LYS A 213 10.68 -17.40 20.60
C LYS A 213 9.23 -17.11 21.00
N TYR A 214 8.74 -15.90 20.74
CA TYR A 214 7.36 -15.50 21.04
C TYR A 214 6.34 -16.40 20.34
N PHE A 215 6.60 -16.78 19.08
CA PHE A 215 5.71 -17.69 18.34
C PHE A 215 6.04 -19.17 18.50
N GLY A 216 7.16 -19.53 19.14
CA GLY A 216 7.65 -20.91 19.21
C GLY A 216 8.01 -21.50 17.85
N LYS A 217 8.34 -20.65 16.86
CA LYS A 217 8.61 -21.03 15.47
C LYS A 217 9.80 -20.28 14.91
N ASN A 218 10.47 -20.86 13.93
CA ASN A 218 11.58 -20.22 13.23
C ASN A 218 11.07 -19.44 12.00
N ILE A 219 10.33 -18.37 12.22
CA ILE A 219 9.65 -17.56 11.19
C ILE A 219 10.62 -16.60 10.49
N PHE A 220 11.41 -15.87 11.27
CA PHE A 220 12.31 -14.81 10.80
C PHE A 220 13.73 -15.34 10.61
N LYS A 221 14.34 -15.11 9.45
CA LYS A 221 15.72 -15.48 9.11
C LYS A 221 16.56 -14.23 8.87
N GLY A 222 17.74 -14.18 9.49
CA GLY A 222 18.67 -13.07 9.32
C GLY A 222 19.53 -12.82 10.57
N PRO A 223 20.24 -11.69 10.64
CA PRO A 223 20.25 -10.61 9.64
C PRO A 223 20.80 -11.09 8.29
N LEU A 224 20.07 -10.84 7.20
CA LEU A 224 20.52 -11.13 5.84
C LEU A 224 21.47 -10.03 5.36
N VAL A 225 22.50 -10.43 4.61
CA VAL A 225 23.49 -9.54 4.01
C VAL A 225 22.80 -8.69 2.91
N PRO A 226 22.71 -7.34 3.04
CA PRO A 226 21.79 -6.54 2.22
C PRO A 226 22.02 -6.57 0.70
N ASP A 227 23.27 -6.65 0.25
CA ASP A 227 23.66 -6.67 -1.17
C ASP A 227 23.26 -7.96 -1.89
N THR A 228 23.17 -9.07 -1.16
CA THR A 228 22.78 -10.40 -1.70
C THR A 228 21.36 -10.81 -1.35
N ALA A 229 20.70 -10.07 -0.44
CA ALA A 229 19.36 -10.37 0.10
C ALA A 229 18.27 -10.47 -0.98
N PHE A 230 18.40 -9.75 -2.10
CA PHE A 230 17.41 -9.74 -3.18
C PHE A 230 17.85 -10.50 -4.44
N SER A 231 18.93 -11.28 -4.33
CA SER A 231 19.39 -12.17 -5.41
C SER A 231 18.28 -13.17 -5.82
N PRO A 232 18.31 -13.70 -7.05
CA PRO A 232 17.34 -14.71 -7.49
C PRO A 232 17.25 -15.93 -6.56
N LEU A 233 18.36 -16.37 -5.96
CA LEU A 233 18.36 -17.48 -5.01
C LEU A 233 17.64 -17.10 -3.71
N SER A 234 17.90 -15.91 -3.17
CA SER A 234 17.24 -15.45 -1.96
C SER A 234 15.73 -15.27 -2.15
N ARG A 235 15.31 -14.68 -3.28
CA ARG A 235 13.87 -14.53 -3.63
C ARG A 235 13.15 -15.84 -3.94
N LYS A 236 13.86 -16.96 -4.13
CA LYS A 236 13.24 -18.30 -4.15
C LYS A 236 12.91 -18.81 -2.76
N ASN A 237 13.63 -18.34 -1.73
CA ASN A 237 13.48 -18.77 -0.35
C ASN A 237 12.55 -17.85 0.45
N PHE A 238 12.47 -16.56 0.05
CA PHE A 238 11.72 -15.53 0.76
C PHE A 238 10.87 -14.71 -0.20
N ASN A 239 9.56 -14.63 0.10
CA ASN A 239 8.64 -13.71 -0.57
C ASN A 239 8.40 -12.44 0.26
N TYR A 240 8.73 -12.46 1.55
CA TYR A 240 8.58 -11.34 2.47
C TYR A 240 9.94 -10.97 3.06
N PHE A 241 10.29 -9.70 2.93
CA PHE A 241 11.51 -9.12 3.47
C PHE A 241 11.18 -8.01 4.46
N VAL A 242 12.02 -7.83 5.47
CA VAL A 242 12.00 -6.68 6.36
C VAL A 242 13.28 -5.88 6.14
N ALA A 243 13.13 -4.68 5.61
CA ALA A 243 14.23 -3.74 5.40
C ALA A 243 14.31 -2.74 6.56
N MET A 244 15.54 -2.39 6.95
CA MET A 244 15.79 -1.45 8.05
C MET A 244 15.46 -0.01 7.68
N TYR A 245 15.55 0.34 6.39
CA TYR A 245 15.21 1.66 5.86
C TYR A 245 14.63 1.60 4.45
N HIS A 246 13.96 2.69 4.05
CA HIS A 246 13.23 2.84 2.80
C HIS A 246 14.03 2.40 1.55
N ASP A 247 15.15 3.05 1.27
CA ASP A 247 15.88 2.82 0.02
C ASP A 247 16.55 1.43 -0.04
N GLN A 248 16.84 0.81 1.11
CA GLN A 248 17.41 -0.55 1.18
C GLN A 248 16.55 -1.58 0.46
N GLY A 249 15.24 -1.48 0.67
CA GLY A 249 14.29 -2.44 0.13
C GLY A 249 13.57 -1.94 -1.13
N LEU A 250 13.32 -0.63 -1.24
CA LEU A 250 12.58 -0.10 -2.38
C LEU A 250 13.42 0.05 -3.65
N ALA A 251 14.71 0.35 -3.55
CA ALA A 251 15.58 0.39 -4.74
C ALA A 251 15.57 -0.95 -5.51
N PRO A 252 15.85 -2.11 -4.88
CA PRO A 252 15.78 -3.40 -5.58
C PRO A 252 14.36 -3.77 -6.01
N LEU A 253 13.35 -3.47 -5.18
CA LEU A 253 11.95 -3.75 -5.53
C LEU A 253 11.55 -3.02 -6.82
N LYS A 254 11.85 -1.72 -6.92
CA LYS A 254 11.51 -0.90 -8.09
C LYS A 254 12.34 -1.29 -9.31
N ALA A 255 13.59 -1.71 -9.14
CA ALA A 255 14.39 -2.24 -10.24
C ALA A 255 13.82 -3.52 -10.86
N LEU A 256 13.14 -4.36 -10.06
CA LEU A 256 12.63 -5.66 -10.50
C LEU A 256 11.15 -5.65 -10.88
N TYR A 257 10.31 -4.90 -10.14
CA TYR A 257 8.85 -5.05 -10.13
C TYR A 257 8.11 -3.71 -10.11
N PHE A 258 8.67 -2.67 -10.75
CA PHE A 258 8.08 -1.31 -10.74
C PHE A 258 6.58 -1.28 -11.02
N ASP A 259 6.16 -1.91 -12.12
CA ASP A 259 4.78 -1.92 -12.62
C ASP A 259 3.82 -2.83 -11.84
N GLU A 260 4.37 -3.87 -11.20
CA GLU A 260 3.60 -4.86 -10.43
C GLU A 260 3.43 -4.45 -8.96
N SER A 261 4.27 -3.53 -8.47
CA SER A 261 4.34 -3.15 -7.06
C SER A 261 3.06 -2.47 -6.57
N ILE A 262 2.68 -2.77 -5.33
CA ILE A 262 1.57 -2.19 -4.60
C ILE A 262 2.04 -1.73 -3.23
N ASN A 263 1.26 -0.89 -2.56
CA ASN A 263 1.46 -0.50 -1.17
C ASN A 263 0.36 -1.10 -0.28
N VAL A 264 0.78 -1.74 0.80
CA VAL A 264 -0.08 -2.36 1.81
C VAL A 264 0.17 -1.68 3.15
N SER A 265 -0.91 -1.30 3.83
CA SER A 265 -0.85 -0.74 5.18
C SER A 265 -1.32 -1.78 6.18
N LEU A 266 -0.36 -2.39 6.89
CA LEU A 266 -0.57 -3.43 7.88
C LEU A 266 -0.71 -2.83 9.29
N ASN A 267 -1.08 -3.66 10.26
CA ASN A 267 -1.24 -3.29 11.68
C ASN A 267 -2.35 -2.24 11.96
N LEU A 268 -3.32 -2.15 11.06
CA LEU A 268 -4.54 -1.37 11.21
C LEU A 268 -5.73 -2.31 11.46
N PRO A 269 -6.83 -1.84 12.07
CA PRO A 269 -8.03 -2.66 12.26
C PRO A 269 -8.81 -2.92 10.97
N ILE A 270 -8.32 -2.41 9.83
CA ILE A 270 -8.85 -2.64 8.49
C ILE A 270 -7.72 -3.07 7.56
N ILE A 271 -8.05 -3.83 6.53
CA ILE A 271 -7.12 -4.15 5.44
C ILE A 271 -7.14 -3.01 4.42
N ARG A 272 -5.96 -2.46 4.11
CA ARG A 272 -5.81 -1.43 3.09
C ARG A 272 -4.68 -1.75 2.12
N THR A 273 -5.01 -1.79 0.84
CA THR A 273 -4.06 -1.84 -0.27
C THR A 273 -4.17 -0.58 -1.13
N SER A 274 -3.18 -0.36 -1.99
CA SER A 274 -3.06 0.81 -2.84
C SER A 274 -2.15 0.49 -4.01
N VAL A 275 -2.42 1.13 -5.14
CA VAL A 275 -1.44 1.21 -6.22
C VAL A 275 -0.19 1.96 -5.75
N ASP A 276 0.93 1.70 -6.43
CA ASP A 276 2.25 2.26 -6.10
C ASP A 276 2.71 3.33 -7.12
N HIS A 277 1.78 3.80 -7.95
CA HIS A 277 1.97 4.94 -8.86
C HIS A 277 1.17 6.17 -8.39
N GLY A 278 1.54 7.34 -8.90
CA GLY A 278 0.86 8.61 -8.63
C GLY A 278 -0.41 8.80 -9.47
N THR A 279 -0.98 10.00 -9.41
CA THR A 279 -2.18 10.38 -10.17
C THR A 279 -1.95 10.52 -11.68
N ALA A 280 -0.69 10.54 -12.13
CA ALA A 280 -0.29 10.68 -13.52
C ALA A 280 -1.05 11.78 -14.27
N PHE A 281 -1.10 12.98 -13.67
CA PHE A 281 -1.83 14.15 -14.19
C PHE A 281 -1.45 14.49 -15.65
N ASN A 282 -0.21 14.22 -16.04
CA ASN A 282 0.29 14.45 -17.39
C ASN A 282 -0.37 13.57 -18.45
N ILE A 283 -0.95 12.42 -18.11
CA ILE A 283 -1.59 11.49 -19.05
C ILE A 283 -3.11 11.31 -18.80
N ALA A 284 -3.64 11.93 -17.75
CA ALA A 284 -5.04 11.79 -17.36
C ALA A 284 -5.99 12.28 -18.47
N TYR A 285 -7.00 11.47 -18.80
CA TYR A 285 -8.02 11.76 -19.83
C TYR A 285 -7.47 11.94 -21.26
N LYS A 286 -6.27 11.41 -21.54
CA LYS A 286 -5.69 11.44 -22.89
C LYS A 286 -5.90 10.17 -23.69
N ASN A 287 -6.59 9.17 -23.11
CA ASN A 287 -6.76 7.83 -23.70
C ASN A 287 -5.43 7.15 -24.07
N GLU A 288 -4.36 7.49 -23.33
CA GLU A 288 -3.07 6.81 -23.44
C GLU A 288 -3.13 5.42 -22.79
N ASN A 289 -2.15 4.57 -23.10
CA ASN A 289 -2.06 3.24 -22.50
C ASN A 289 -1.62 3.37 -21.03
N ILE A 290 -2.57 3.18 -20.12
CA ILE A 290 -2.33 3.21 -18.67
C ILE A 290 -2.08 1.78 -18.19
N ASN A 291 -0.98 1.59 -17.46
CA ASN A 291 -0.71 0.31 -16.82
C ASN A 291 -1.66 0.07 -15.64
N THR A 292 -2.45 -1.00 -15.69
CA THR A 292 -3.43 -1.36 -14.67
C THR A 292 -2.98 -2.47 -13.74
N GLN A 293 -1.78 -3.03 -13.95
CA GLN A 293 -1.30 -4.22 -13.23
C GLN A 293 -1.20 -3.99 -11.72
N SER A 294 -0.68 -2.84 -11.29
CA SER A 294 -0.62 -2.45 -9.87
C SER A 294 -2.01 -2.45 -9.22
N TYR A 295 -3.05 -2.00 -9.92
CA TYR A 295 -4.41 -1.98 -9.38
C TYR A 295 -4.99 -3.39 -9.23
N LEU A 296 -4.82 -4.23 -10.25
CA LEU A 296 -5.23 -5.65 -10.17
C LEU A 296 -4.52 -6.37 -9.03
N ASN A 297 -3.21 -6.14 -8.88
CA ASN A 297 -2.42 -6.71 -7.79
C ASN A 297 -2.90 -6.20 -6.41
N ALA A 298 -3.28 -4.92 -6.30
CA ALA A 298 -3.77 -4.35 -5.05
C ALA A 298 -5.11 -4.96 -4.63
N ILE A 299 -5.99 -5.25 -5.59
CA ILE A 299 -7.25 -5.96 -5.34
C ILE A 299 -6.99 -7.41 -4.95
N LYS A 300 -6.13 -8.13 -5.68
CA LYS A 300 -5.78 -9.53 -5.36
C LYS A 300 -5.20 -9.65 -3.95
N GLU A 301 -4.30 -8.75 -3.56
CA GLU A 301 -3.72 -8.78 -2.22
C GLU A 301 -4.74 -8.39 -1.13
N ALA A 302 -5.67 -7.47 -1.41
CA ALA A 302 -6.76 -7.17 -0.48
C ALA A 302 -7.64 -8.40 -0.22
N ILE A 303 -7.93 -9.20 -1.25
CA ILE A 303 -8.67 -10.46 -1.12
C ILE A 303 -7.86 -11.46 -0.30
N ASN A 304 -6.59 -11.65 -0.63
CA ASN A 304 -5.68 -12.59 0.04
C ASN A 304 -5.58 -12.31 1.55
N LEU A 305 -5.35 -11.04 1.93
CA LEU A 305 -5.29 -10.62 3.33
C LEU A 305 -6.64 -10.78 4.04
N SER A 306 -7.75 -10.65 3.33
CA SER A 306 -9.10 -10.81 3.90
C SER A 306 -9.50 -12.27 4.18
N ASN A 307 -8.70 -13.22 3.69
CA ASN A 307 -8.91 -14.66 3.90
C ASN A 307 -8.05 -15.22 5.04
N LYS A 308 -7.09 -14.46 5.55
CA LYS A 308 -6.14 -14.88 6.60
C LYS A 308 -6.65 -14.56 8.00
#